data_AF-A0AB38S4E1-F1
#
_entry.id   AF-A0AB38S4E1-F1
#
_cell.length_a   1.000
_cell.length_b   1.000
_cell.length_c   1.000
_cell.angle_alpha   90.00
_cell.angle_beta   90.00
_cell.angle_gamma   90.00
#
_symmetry.space_group_name_H-M   'P 1'
#
loop_
_entity.id
_entity.type
_entity.pdbx_description
1 polymer ?
#
loop_
_entity_poly.entity_id
_entity_poly.type
_entity_poly.pdbx_seq_one_letter_code
_entity_poly.pdbx_strand_id
1 'polypeptide(L)'
;MLRSAELLGAHRNELIDLDGEQPRLDVPLKRVKKRRVIQQPLPSLAVEIICEALKGNNKDFVFASPLDNKPMHRKAMADALRGDKRKGKVRTPGICQLLGLRSFTPHDLRRTAAS
;
A
#
# COMPACT_ATOMS: atom_id res chain seq x y z
N MET A 1 -2.54 11.54 -0.53
CA MET A 1 -2.08 10.14 -0.68
C MET A 1 -0.73 9.88 0.01
N LEU A 2 -0.67 8.78 0.77
CA LEU A 2 0.52 8.31 1.51
C LEU A 2 1.69 7.91 0.61
N ARG A 3 2.92 8.02 1.12
CA ARG A 3 4.12 7.44 0.50
C ARG A 3 4.09 5.91 0.61
N SER A 4 4.79 5.21 -0.29
CA SER A 4 4.91 3.75 -0.22
C SER A 4 5.44 3.26 1.13
N ALA A 5 6.42 3.94 1.73
CA ALA A 5 6.93 3.58 3.05
C ALA A 5 5.94 3.86 4.20
N GLU A 6 5.05 4.85 4.04
CA GLU A 6 4.01 5.18 5.02
C GLU A 6 2.88 4.14 4.97
N LEU A 7 2.52 3.66 3.77
CA LEU A 7 1.45 2.69 3.54
C LEU A 7 1.88 1.23 3.77
N LEU A 8 3.01 0.79 3.20
CA LEU A 8 3.44 -0.62 3.30
C LEU A 8 3.83 -1.01 4.73
N GLY A 9 4.21 -0.03 5.55
CA GLY A 9 4.45 -0.21 6.96
C GLY A 9 3.20 -0.21 7.84
N ALA A 10 1.99 -0.12 7.26
CA ALA A 10 0.75 -0.02 8.01
C ALA A 10 0.51 -1.27 8.88
N HIS A 11 0.29 -1.03 10.16
CA HIS A 11 -0.01 -2.03 11.17
C HIS A 11 -1.53 -2.09 11.39
N ARG A 12 -2.06 -3.25 11.79
CA ARG A 12 -3.51 -3.43 11.94
C ARG A 12 -4.16 -2.47 12.93
N ASN A 13 -3.51 -2.26 14.07
CA ASN A 13 -3.97 -1.33 15.10
C ASN A 13 -3.90 0.15 14.68
N GLU A 14 -3.37 0.46 13.51
CA GLU A 14 -3.37 1.81 12.94
C GLU A 14 -4.61 2.05 12.04
N LEU A 15 -5.36 0.99 11.71
CA LEU A 15 -6.63 1.09 11.02
C LEU A 15 -7.73 1.38 12.05
N ILE A 16 -8.43 2.49 11.86
CA ILE A 16 -9.45 2.96 12.78
C ILE A 16 -10.79 2.95 12.08
N ASP A 17 -11.80 2.48 12.79
CA ASP A 17 -13.22 2.60 12.42
C ASP A 17 -13.56 2.00 11.03
N LEU A 18 -12.96 0.86 10.68
CA LEU A 18 -13.15 0.23 9.37
C LEU A 18 -14.62 -0.12 9.07
N ASP A 19 -15.39 -0.46 10.10
CA ASP A 19 -16.82 -0.82 9.99
C ASP A 19 -17.75 0.35 10.33
N GLY A 20 -17.21 1.54 10.61
CA GLY A 20 -17.98 2.72 11.03
C GLY A 20 -18.06 3.82 9.97
N GLU A 21 -18.40 5.02 10.42
CA GLU A 21 -18.66 6.17 9.54
C GLU A 21 -17.38 6.91 9.12
N GLN A 22 -16.28 6.75 9.85
CA GLN A 22 -15.03 7.48 9.65
C GLN A 22 -13.81 6.56 9.52
N PRO A 23 -13.84 5.58 8.59
CA PRO A 23 -12.73 4.67 8.37
C PRO A 23 -11.47 5.43 7.95
N ARG A 24 -10.36 5.18 8.63
CA ARG A 24 -9.09 5.86 8.36
C ARG A 24 -7.86 5.04 8.75
N LEU A 25 -6.72 5.45 8.23
CA LEU A 25 -5.40 4.97 8.64
C LEU A 25 -4.64 6.10 9.36
N ASP A 26 -4.29 5.86 10.62
CA ASP A 26 -3.52 6.80 11.45
C ASP A 26 -2.04 6.42 11.42
N VAL A 27 -1.22 7.20 10.70
CA VAL A 27 0.20 6.88 10.49
C VAL A 27 1.05 7.35 11.68
N PRO A 28 1.83 6.48 12.33
CA PRO A 28 2.67 6.88 13.47
C PRO A 28 3.69 7.94 13.09
N LEU A 29 3.90 8.92 13.97
CA LEU A 29 4.81 10.04 13.76
C LEU A 29 6.23 9.61 13.38
N LYS A 30 6.71 8.49 13.94
CA LYS A 30 8.04 7.91 13.63
C LYS A 30 8.20 7.51 12.16
N ARG A 31 7.10 7.16 11.47
CA ARG A 31 7.10 6.74 10.05
C ARG A 31 6.95 7.91 9.10
N VAL A 32 6.57 9.09 9.60
CA VAL A 32 6.32 10.28 8.80
C VAL A 32 7.51 11.22 8.80
N LYS A 33 7.97 11.63 7.61
CA LYS A 33 9.01 12.68 7.47
C LYS A 33 8.53 13.97 8.16
N LYS A 34 9.38 14.56 9.00
CA LYS A 34 9.09 15.72 9.86
C LYS A 34 8.04 15.46 10.96
N ARG A 35 7.70 14.20 11.26
CA ARG A 35 6.84 13.81 12.40
C ARG A 35 5.51 14.57 12.47
N ARG A 36 4.90 14.87 11.32
CA ARG A 36 3.56 15.44 11.26
C ARG A 36 2.51 14.35 11.45
N VAL A 37 1.39 14.71 12.07
CA VAL A 37 0.21 13.84 12.16
C VAL A 37 -0.34 13.61 10.74
N ILE A 38 -0.61 12.36 10.41
CA ILE A 38 -1.33 11.99 9.19
C ILE A 38 -2.43 11.02 9.57
N GLN A 39 -3.66 11.48 9.41
CA GLN A 39 -4.87 10.65 9.44
C GLN A 39 -5.38 10.62 8.01
N GLN A 40 -5.38 9.45 7.39
CA GLN A 40 -5.79 9.28 6.00
C GLN A 40 -7.17 8.63 5.97
N PRO A 41 -8.26 9.37 5.68
CA PRO A 41 -9.56 8.77 5.44
C PRO A 41 -9.49 7.74 4.32
N LEU A 42 -10.22 6.65 4.50
CA LEU A 42 -10.30 5.52 3.58
C LEU A 42 -11.67 5.54 2.90
N PRO A 43 -11.75 5.69 1.57
CA PRO A 43 -13.03 5.53 0.86
C PRO A 43 -13.51 4.07 0.96
N SER A 44 -14.80 3.83 0.71
CA SER A 44 -15.43 2.50 0.80
C SER A 44 -14.65 1.41 0.05
N LEU A 45 -14.22 1.69 -1.17
CA LEU A 45 -13.41 0.76 -1.97
C LEU A 45 -12.04 0.44 -1.32
N ALA A 46 -11.42 1.42 -0.66
CA ALA A 46 -10.16 1.18 0.04
C ALA A 46 -10.37 0.31 1.28
N VAL A 47 -11.48 0.51 2.01
CA VAL A 47 -11.87 -0.34 3.13
C VAL A 47 -12.07 -1.77 2.64
N GLU A 48 -12.82 -1.98 1.56
CA GLU A 48 -13.05 -3.31 0.98
C GLU A 48 -11.74 -4.02 0.63
N ILE A 49 -10.83 -3.35 -0.06
CA ILE A 49 -9.50 -3.89 -0.42
C ILE A 49 -8.68 -4.23 0.83
N ILE A 50 -8.71 -3.37 1.86
CA ILE A 50 -7.99 -3.61 3.12
C ILE A 50 -8.58 -4.82 3.84
N CYS A 51 -9.91 -4.89 3.96
CA CYS A 51 -10.58 -6.03 4.60
C CYS A 51 -10.25 -7.34 3.89
N GLU A 52 -10.24 -7.36 2.56
CA GLU A 52 -9.81 -8.53 1.79
C GLU A 52 -8.34 -8.88 2.05
N ALA A 53 -7.45 -7.88 2.09
CA ALA A 53 -6.02 -8.11 2.39
C ALA A 53 -5.78 -8.63 3.82
N LEU A 54 -6.70 -8.38 4.76
CA LEU A 54 -6.64 -8.89 6.12
C LEU A 54 -7.15 -10.33 6.23
N LYS A 55 -8.04 -10.79 5.33
CA LYS A 55 -8.55 -12.17 5.33
C LYS A 55 -7.39 -13.16 5.09
N GLY A 56 -7.30 -14.18 5.96
CA GLY A 56 -6.25 -15.20 5.87
C GLY A 56 -4.84 -14.73 6.24
N ASN A 57 -4.68 -13.44 6.56
CA ASN A 57 -3.45 -12.89 7.11
C ASN A 57 -3.58 -12.87 8.64
N ASN A 58 -2.73 -13.59 9.37
CA ASN A 58 -2.66 -13.53 10.85
C ASN A 58 -1.47 -12.68 11.34
N LYS A 59 -0.92 -11.84 10.45
CA LYS A 59 0.28 -11.03 10.72
C LYS A 59 -0.10 -9.62 11.10
N ASP A 60 0.77 -8.96 11.84
CA ASP A 60 0.55 -7.64 12.43
C ASP A 60 0.38 -6.51 11.40
N PHE A 61 0.93 -6.71 10.19
CA PHE A 61 0.91 -5.73 9.11
C PHE A 61 -0.23 -6.00 8.13
N VAL A 62 -0.82 -4.91 7.61
CA VAL A 62 -1.87 -4.97 6.57
C VAL A 62 -1.31 -5.64 5.31
N PHE A 63 -0.18 -5.13 4.83
CA PHE A 63 0.57 -5.71 3.72
C PHE A 63 1.83 -6.39 4.26
N ALA A 64 1.66 -7.60 4.79
CA ALA A 64 2.76 -8.37 5.33
C ALA A 64 3.53 -9.13 4.24
N SER A 65 4.83 -9.30 4.45
CA SER A 65 5.67 -10.24 3.70
C SER A 65 5.06 -11.65 3.77
N PRO A 66 5.11 -12.48 2.71
CA PRO A 66 4.63 -13.86 2.78
C PRO A 66 5.45 -14.72 3.76
N LEU A 67 6.75 -14.44 3.91
CA LEU A 67 7.69 -15.31 4.62
C LEU A 67 7.77 -15.04 6.13
N ASP A 68 7.53 -13.80 6.55
CA ASP A 68 7.69 -13.39 7.95
C ASP A 68 6.63 -12.36 8.36
N ASN A 69 6.56 -12.04 9.66
CA ASN A 69 5.65 -11.03 10.21
C ASN A 69 6.28 -9.62 10.12
N LYS A 70 6.67 -9.22 8.92
CA LYS A 70 7.27 -7.92 8.62
C LYS A 70 6.49 -7.21 7.53
N PRO A 71 6.55 -5.87 7.49
CA PRO A 71 5.91 -5.13 6.41
C PRO A 71 6.57 -5.48 5.08
N MET A 72 5.77 -5.41 4.01
CA MET A 72 6.28 -5.65 2.66
C MET A 72 7.38 -4.64 2.31
N HIS A 73 8.40 -5.09 1.58
CA HIS A 73 9.57 -4.27 1.27
C HIS A 73 9.19 -2.98 0.52
N ARG A 74 9.88 -1.86 0.80
CA ARG A 74 9.57 -0.52 0.24
C ARG A 74 9.43 -0.45 -1.29
N LYS A 75 10.08 -1.37 -2.02
CA LYS A 75 10.03 -1.45 -3.49
C LYS A 75 8.83 -2.24 -4.02
N ALA A 76 8.17 -3.03 -3.18
CA ALA A 76 7.13 -3.95 -3.62
C ALA A 76 5.97 -3.27 -4.34
N MET A 77 5.62 -2.04 -3.97
CA MET A 77 4.60 -1.27 -4.70
C MET A 77 5.06 -0.89 -6.12
N ALA A 78 6.32 -0.48 -6.30
CA ALA A 78 6.85 -0.21 -7.63
C ALA A 78 6.99 -1.51 -8.45
N ASP A 79 7.40 -2.60 -7.81
CA ASP A 79 7.52 -3.91 -8.43
C ASP A 79 6.15 -4.47 -8.82
N ALA A 80 5.10 -4.24 -8.02
CA ALA A 80 3.72 -4.60 -8.37
C ALA A 80 3.22 -3.83 -9.60
N LEU A 81 3.57 -2.55 -9.74
CA LEU A 81 3.18 -1.76 -10.91
C LEU A 81 3.92 -2.18 -12.19
N ARG A 82 5.23 -2.43 -12.09
CA ARG A 82 6.12 -2.65 -13.25
C ARG A 82 6.35 -4.12 -13.61
N GLY A 83 6.21 -5.01 -12.63
CA GLY A 83 6.56 -6.43 -12.73
C GLY A 83 8.05 -6.69 -12.50
N ASP A 84 8.40 -7.98 -12.51
CA ASP A 84 9.79 -8.46 -12.45
C ASP A 84 10.26 -8.92 -13.83
N LYS A 85 11.44 -8.43 -14.24
CA LYS A 85 12.12 -8.81 -15.49
C LYS A 85 13.55 -9.19 -15.17
N ARG A 86 13.99 -10.36 -15.63
CA ARG A 86 15.37 -10.84 -15.46
C ARG A 86 15.95 -11.22 -16.81
N LYS A 87 17.10 -10.61 -17.17
CA LYS A 87 17.79 -10.84 -18.46
C LYS A 87 16.83 -10.71 -19.67
N GLY A 88 15.99 -9.69 -19.66
CA GLY A 88 15.01 -9.42 -20.74
C GLY A 88 13.76 -10.31 -20.74
N LYS A 89 13.69 -11.38 -19.94
CA LYS A 89 12.49 -12.23 -19.80
C LYS A 89 11.60 -11.72 -18.66
N VAL A 90 10.30 -11.57 -18.95
CA VAL A 90 9.28 -11.24 -17.94
C VAL A 90 9.05 -12.47 -17.07
N ARG A 91 9.27 -12.35 -15.76
CA ARG A 91 8.97 -13.41 -14.79
C ARG A 91 7.56 -13.26 -14.23
N THR A 92 7.22 -12.03 -13.88
CA THR A 92 5.89 -11.68 -13.38
C THR A 92 5.49 -10.35 -14.02
N PRO A 93 4.41 -10.30 -14.82
CA PRO A 93 3.93 -9.05 -15.37
C PRO A 93 3.41 -8.14 -14.25
N GLY A 94 3.68 -6.83 -14.36
CA GLY A 94 3.14 -5.84 -13.44
C GLY A 94 1.71 -5.43 -13.80
N ILE A 95 1.03 -4.76 -12.87
CA ILE A 95 -0.34 -4.27 -13.05
C ILE A 95 -0.46 -3.39 -14.30
N CYS A 96 0.51 -2.52 -14.57
CA CYS A 96 0.45 -1.66 -15.77
C CYS A 96 0.42 -2.49 -17.05
N GLN A 97 1.24 -3.54 -17.13
CA GLN A 97 1.26 -4.43 -18.30
C GLN A 97 -0.04 -5.23 -18.41
N LEU A 98 -0.52 -5.79 -17.29
CA LEU A 98 -1.75 -6.60 -17.26
C LEU A 98 -2.97 -5.81 -17.72
N LEU A 99 -3.04 -4.52 -17.40
CA LEU A 99 -4.15 -3.64 -17.74
C LEU A 99 -3.93 -2.84 -19.03
N GLY A 100 -2.81 -3.06 -19.76
CA GLY A 100 -2.49 -2.29 -20.97
C GLY A 100 -2.22 -0.80 -20.71
N LEU A 101 -1.87 -0.43 -19.48
CA LEU A 101 -1.59 0.95 -19.06
C LEU A 101 -0.14 1.33 -19.37
N ARG A 102 0.07 2.63 -19.64
CA ARG A 102 1.42 3.20 -19.66
C ARG A 102 2.06 3.05 -18.28
N SER A 103 3.37 2.83 -18.27
CA SER A 103 4.12 2.70 -17.02
C SER A 103 4.06 3.99 -16.22
N PHE A 104 3.73 3.87 -14.94
CA PHE A 104 3.83 4.95 -13.96
C PHE A 104 4.43 4.45 -12.65
N THR A 105 4.72 5.37 -11.75
CA THR A 105 5.35 5.10 -10.46
C THR A 105 4.40 5.39 -9.30
N PRO A 106 4.68 4.88 -8.08
CA PRO A 106 3.92 5.27 -6.90
C PRO A 106 3.92 6.78 -6.64
N HIS A 107 4.94 7.50 -7.11
CA HIS A 107 4.98 8.95 -7.01
C HIS A 107 3.93 9.61 -7.91
N ASP A 108 3.69 9.06 -9.10
CA ASP A 108 2.72 9.60 -10.06
C ASP A 108 1.30 9.47 -9.52
N LEU A 109 0.94 8.34 -8.89
CA LEU A 109 -0.35 8.19 -8.19
C LEU A 109 -0.57 9.28 -7.14
N ARG A 110 0.49 9.63 -6.40
CA ARG A 110 0.43 10.68 -5.38
C ARG A 110 0.31 12.07 -5.99
N ARG A 111 0.85 12.30 -7.20
CA ARG A 111 0.66 13.55 -7.94
C ARG A 111 -0.78 13.67 -8.44
N THR A 112 -1.33 12.60 -8.99
CA THR A 112 -2.73 12.55 -9.44
C THR A 112 -3.70 12.86 -8.30
N ALA A 113 -3.52 12.26 -7.13
CA ALA A 113 -4.38 12.51 -5.97
C ALA A 113 -4.24 13.91 -5.35
N ALA A 114 -3.29 14.73 -5.81
CA ALA A 114 -3.10 16.11 -5.36
C ALA A 114 -3.50 17.14 -6.43
N SER A 115 -3.89 16.68 -7.61
CA SER A 115 -4.43 17.50 -8.71
C SER A 115 -5.95 17.54 -8.59
#